data_AF-A0A7S1R5H3-F1
#
_entry.id   AF-A0A7S1R5H3-F1
#
_cell.length_a   1.000
_cell.length_b   1.000
_cell.length_c   1.000
_cell.angle_alpha   90.00
_cell.angle_beta   90.00
_cell.angle_gamma   90.00
#
_symmetry.space_group_name_H-M   'P 1'
#
loop_
_entity.id
_entity.type
_entity.pdbx_description
1 polymer ?
#
loop_
_entity_poly.entity_id
_entity_poly.type
_entity_poly.pdbx_seq_one_letter_code
_entity_poly.pdbx_strand_id
1 'polypeptide(L)'
;QRCDIWSCGVILFALVCGYLPFEDQNTAALYRKILNADYQAPKFISDHARDMIVRMLTTDPETRIAIPQIRSHPWYRQVTESSHRWEGERGERILEEDVLEQLDRFGFPRDYAVKCLQMCKHNHVTTTYYLLLEKKRRTNVKTLGMSYHSEMSEDLTA
;
A
#
# COMPACT_ATOMS: atom_id res chain seq x y z
N GLN A 1 15.19 1.73 5.47
CA GLN A 1 14.19 2.64 6.07
C GLN A 1 14.50 4.12 5.84
N ARG A 2 15.63 4.69 6.30
CA ARG A 2 15.92 6.13 6.08
C ARG A 2 15.99 6.51 4.58
N CYS A 3 16.53 5.61 3.76
CA CYS A 3 16.51 5.72 2.30
C CYS A 3 15.08 5.77 1.74
N ASP A 4 14.17 4.96 2.29
CA ASP A 4 12.77 4.90 1.84
C ASP A 4 12.06 6.23 2.15
N ILE A 5 12.34 6.83 3.31
CA ILE A 5 11.81 8.15 3.68
C ILE A 5 12.29 9.24 2.71
N TRP A 6 13.55 9.19 2.28
CA TRP A 6 14.06 10.10 1.25
C TRP A 6 13.29 9.93 -0.07
N SER A 7 13.17 8.70 -0.56
CA SER A 7 12.42 8.39 -1.78
C SER A 7 10.96 8.81 -1.68
N CYS A 8 10.30 8.55 -0.55
CA CYS A 8 8.93 9.01 -0.29
C CYS A 8 8.83 10.54 -0.29
N GLY A 9 9.86 11.26 0.19
CA GLY A 9 9.91 12.72 0.14
C GLY A 9 9.99 13.25 -1.29
N VAL A 10 10.79 12.60 -2.15
CA VAL A 10 10.87 12.92 -3.58
C VAL A 10 9.52 12.69 -4.28
N ILE A 11 8.89 11.54 -4.02
CA ILE A 11 7.56 11.22 -4.58
C ILE A 11 6.50 12.19 -4.07
N LEU A 12 6.51 12.51 -2.77
CA LEU A 12 5.57 13.47 -2.19
C LEU A 12 5.70 14.85 -2.86
N PHE A 13 6.94 15.34 -3.04
CA PHE A 13 7.19 16.58 -3.76
C PHE A 13 6.60 16.53 -5.17
N ALA A 14 6.87 15.44 -5.91
CA ALA A 14 6.39 15.27 -7.28
C ALA A 14 4.86 15.25 -7.38
N LEU A 15 4.18 14.59 -6.43
CA LEU A 15 2.71 14.54 -6.39
C LEU A 15 2.07 15.90 -6.11
N VAL A 16 2.68 16.72 -5.26
CA VAL A 16 2.13 18.03 -4.87
C VAL A 16 2.52 19.14 -5.84
N CYS A 17 3.72 19.07 -6.42
CA CYS A 17 4.27 20.13 -7.28
C CYS A 17 4.12 19.84 -8.78
N GLY A 18 3.98 18.57 -9.18
CA GLY A 18 3.87 18.15 -10.58
C GLY A 18 5.22 18.04 -11.32
N TYR A 19 6.35 18.15 -10.61
CA TYR A 19 7.70 18.02 -11.17
C TYR A 19 8.68 17.51 -10.10
N LEU A 20 9.90 17.12 -10.48
CA LEU A 20 10.88 16.54 -9.56
C LEU A 20 11.62 17.62 -8.75
N PRO A 21 11.97 17.35 -7.47
CA PRO A 21 12.77 18.30 -6.68
C PRO A 21 14.20 18.45 -7.22
N PHE A 22 14.75 17.39 -7.83
CA PHE A 22 16.10 17.38 -8.39
C PHE A 22 16.05 16.90 -9.83
N GLU A 23 16.47 17.76 -10.76
CA GLU A 23 16.60 17.43 -12.17
C GLU A 23 17.73 18.27 -12.79
N ASP A 24 18.53 17.64 -13.66
CA ASP A 24 19.58 18.30 -14.42
C ASP A 24 19.98 17.45 -15.63
N GLN A 25 20.37 18.07 -16.74
CA GLN A 25 20.89 17.37 -17.91
C GLN A 25 22.30 16.83 -17.65
N ASN A 26 23.06 17.49 -16.77
CA ASN A 26 24.37 17.05 -16.36
C ASN A 26 24.28 16.19 -15.10
N THR A 27 24.64 14.92 -15.21
CA THR A 27 24.61 13.95 -14.11
C THR A 27 25.40 14.41 -12.87
N ALA A 28 26.55 15.07 -13.04
CA ALA A 28 27.34 15.58 -11.90
C ALA A 28 26.66 16.77 -11.20
N ALA A 29 25.97 17.63 -11.97
CA ALA A 29 25.17 18.71 -11.40
C ALA A 29 23.92 18.16 -10.67
N LEU A 30 23.26 17.15 -11.22
CA LEU A 30 22.18 16.43 -10.57
C LEU A 30 22.63 15.83 -9.22
N TYR A 31 23.77 15.14 -9.20
CA TYR A 31 24.30 14.57 -7.94
C TYR A 31 24.61 15.64 -6.90
N ARG A 32 25.18 16.78 -7.30
CA ARG A 32 25.37 17.90 -6.35
C ARG A 32 24.05 18.38 -5.76
N LYS A 33 23.00 18.54 -6.58
CA LYS A 33 21.68 18.94 -6.10
C LYS A 33 21.13 17.95 -5.08
N ILE A 34 21.21 16.66 -5.39
CA ILE A 34 20.77 15.57 -4.50
C ILE A 34 21.56 15.58 -3.18
N LEU A 35 22.88 15.63 -3.24
CA LEU A 35 23.74 15.57 -2.06
C LEU A 35 23.58 16.77 -1.13
N ASN A 36 23.23 17.93 -1.67
CA ASN A 36 23.01 19.16 -0.91
C ASN A 36 21.53 19.41 -0.57
N ALA A 37 20.62 18.55 -1.03
CA ALA A 37 19.19 18.83 -1.03
C ALA A 37 18.84 20.23 -1.58
N ASP A 38 19.49 20.60 -2.69
CA ASP A 38 19.27 21.87 -3.37
C ASP A 38 18.02 21.79 -4.26
N TYR A 39 16.88 22.20 -3.68
CA TYR A 39 15.61 22.36 -4.36
C TYR A 39 14.83 23.53 -3.75
N GLN A 40 13.87 24.06 -4.49
CA GLN A 40 12.96 25.10 -3.99
C GLN A 40 11.56 24.55 -3.83
N ALA A 41 11.05 24.55 -2.60
CA ALA A 41 9.65 24.25 -2.34
C ALA A 41 8.78 25.44 -2.78
N PRO A 42 7.79 25.23 -3.67
CA PRO A 42 6.95 26.33 -4.16
C PRO A 42 6.12 27.01 -3.07
N LYS A 43 5.76 28.27 -3.31
CA LYS A 43 4.88 29.03 -2.40
C LYS A 43 3.43 28.56 -2.42
N PHE A 44 3.01 27.88 -3.49
CA PHE A 44 1.62 27.42 -3.64
C PHE A 44 1.26 26.21 -2.79
N ILE A 45 2.25 25.49 -2.22
CA ILE A 45 1.99 24.37 -1.32
C ILE A 45 1.77 24.88 0.11
N SER A 46 0.92 24.18 0.88
CA SER A 46 0.66 24.53 2.28
C SER A 46 1.93 24.44 3.13
N ASP A 47 2.01 25.26 4.18
CA ASP A 47 3.20 25.29 5.04
C ASP A 47 3.45 23.95 5.75
N HIS A 48 2.39 23.21 6.10
CA HIS A 48 2.50 21.85 6.63
C HIS A 48 3.08 20.86 5.61
N ALA A 49 2.71 20.96 4.32
CA ALA A 49 3.29 20.10 3.28
C ALA A 49 4.78 20.44 3.09
N ARG A 50 5.10 21.73 3.08
CA ARG A 50 6.47 22.24 2.96
C ARG A 50 7.35 21.73 4.10
N ASP A 51 6.89 21.86 5.35
CA ASP A 51 7.62 21.38 6.53
C ASP A 51 7.86 19.87 6.49
N MET A 52 6.84 19.08 6.11
CA MET A 52 6.98 17.64 5.95
C MET A 52 8.06 17.28 4.92
N ILE A 53 7.99 17.87 3.72
CA ILE A 53 8.93 17.59 2.63
C ILE A 53 10.37 17.95 3.04
N VAL A 54 10.60 19.11 3.66
CA VAL A 54 11.93 19.52 4.14
C VAL A 54 12.52 18.52 5.13
N ARG A 55 11.71 18.03 6.06
CA ARG A 55 12.14 17.03 7.05
C ARG A 55 12.40 15.65 6.45
N MET A 56 11.69 15.27 5.37
CA MET A 56 11.93 14.02 4.64
C MET A 56 13.17 14.10 3.74
N LEU A 57 13.42 15.27 3.12
CA LEU A 57 14.56 15.55 2.25
C LEU A 57 15.77 16.14 3.01
N THR A 58 15.90 15.82 4.30
CA THR A 58 17.10 16.13 5.08
C THR A 58 18.24 15.19 4.66
N THR A 59 19.40 15.76 4.28
CA THR A 59 20.55 15.02 3.72
C THR A 59 21.15 14.06 4.74
N ASP A 60 21.32 14.50 5.98
CA ASP A 60 21.78 13.67 7.08
C ASP A 60 20.70 12.65 7.51
N PRO A 61 20.95 11.34 7.39
CA PRO A 61 19.98 10.30 7.74
C PRO A 61 19.60 10.26 9.23
N GLU A 62 20.47 10.71 10.13
CA GLU A 62 20.24 10.67 11.57
C GLU A 62 19.23 11.74 12.01
N THR A 63 19.34 12.93 11.44
CA THR A 63 18.42 14.05 11.69
C THR A 63 17.18 14.03 10.80
N ARG A 64 17.15 13.22 9.74
CA ARG A 64 15.96 12.99 8.90
C ARG A 64 14.78 12.52 9.76
N ILE A 65 13.57 12.96 9.43
CA ILE A 65 12.36 12.53 10.15
C ILE A 65 12.18 11.00 10.11
N ALA A 66 11.74 10.43 11.24
CA ALA A 66 11.43 9.00 11.35
C ALA A 66 9.93 8.75 11.13
N ILE A 67 9.54 7.50 10.78
CA ILE A 67 8.14 7.14 10.52
C ILE A 67 7.18 7.52 11.67
N PRO A 68 7.51 7.29 12.97
CA PRO A 68 6.62 7.69 14.05
C PRO A 68 6.35 9.21 14.07
N GLN A 69 7.38 10.01 13.77
CA GLN A 69 7.27 11.45 13.68
C GLN A 69 6.45 11.87 12.46
N ILE A 70 6.62 11.21 11.30
CA ILE A 70 5.77 11.42 10.10
C ILE A 70 4.30 11.19 10.46
N ARG A 71 3.96 10.08 11.12
CA ARG A 71 2.59 9.75 11.53
C ARG A 71 1.98 10.76 12.50
N SER A 72 2.81 11.36 13.35
CA SER A 72 2.37 12.43 14.27
C SER A 72 2.26 13.81 13.62
N HIS A 73 2.82 13.99 12.42
CA HIS A 73 2.94 15.31 11.79
C HIS A 73 1.58 15.87 11.38
N PRO A 74 1.32 17.19 11.54
CA PRO A 74 0.05 17.81 11.19
C PRO A 74 -0.38 17.53 9.75
N TRP A 75 0.54 17.60 8.79
CA TRP A 75 0.26 17.29 7.38
C TRP A 75 -0.29 15.88 7.16
N TYR A 76 0.28 14.87 7.85
CA TYR A 76 -0.17 13.48 7.71
C TYR A 76 -1.55 13.27 8.35
N ARG A 77 -1.78 13.90 9.51
CA ARG A 77 -3.02 13.77 10.27
C ARG A 77 -4.23 14.50 9.68
N GLN A 78 -4.06 15.21 8.55
CA GLN A 78 -5.17 15.84 7.83
C GLN A 78 -6.12 14.82 7.20
N VAL A 79 -5.64 13.59 6.94
CA VAL A 79 -6.45 12.49 6.43
C VAL A 79 -6.85 11.61 7.61
N THR A 80 -8.15 11.43 7.82
CA THR A 80 -8.69 10.49 8.82
C THR A 80 -8.43 9.05 8.40
N GLU A 81 -8.08 8.19 9.36
CA GLU A 81 -7.59 6.81 9.24
C GLU A 81 -8.44 5.81 8.43
N SER A 82 -9.59 6.21 7.87
CA SER A 82 -10.46 5.33 7.08
C SER A 82 -9.78 4.74 5.83
N SER A 83 -8.71 5.37 5.33
CA SER A 83 -7.90 4.88 4.20
C SER A 83 -6.61 4.14 4.60
N HIS A 84 -6.26 4.08 5.89
CA HIS A 84 -5.00 3.49 6.38
C HIS A 84 -5.07 2.01 6.74
N ARG A 85 -6.22 1.36 6.55
CA ARG A 85 -6.30 -0.10 6.63
C ARG A 85 -5.67 -0.68 5.36
N TRP A 86 -4.34 -0.72 5.33
CA TRP A 86 -3.63 -1.59 4.39
C TRP A 86 -4.16 -3.00 4.66
N GLU A 87 -4.67 -3.71 3.65
CA GLU A 87 -5.11 -5.12 3.80
C GLU A 87 -4.01 -6.05 4.34
N GLY A 88 -2.76 -5.55 4.39
CA GLY A 88 -1.59 -6.18 5.01
C GLY A 88 -1.39 -5.89 6.50
N GLU A 89 -2.16 -5.01 7.15
CA GLU A 89 -2.16 -4.95 8.62
C GLU A 89 -2.66 -6.30 9.13
N ARG A 90 -1.74 -7.02 9.78
CA ARG A 90 -1.94 -8.29 10.47
C ARG A 90 -2.89 -8.12 11.68
N GLY A 91 -4.07 -7.56 11.47
CA GLY A 91 -5.22 -7.99 12.25
C GLY A 91 -5.40 -9.49 12.05
N GLU A 92 -6.03 -10.17 13.00
CA GLU A 92 -6.42 -11.58 12.83
C GLU A 92 -7.06 -11.73 11.45
N ARG A 93 -6.32 -12.30 10.49
CA ARG A 93 -6.85 -12.54 9.16
C ARG A 93 -7.97 -13.55 9.36
N ILE A 94 -9.20 -13.12 9.17
CA ILE A 94 -10.34 -14.01 9.13
C ILE A 94 -10.05 -14.99 8.00
N LEU A 95 -9.76 -16.24 8.38
CA LEU A 95 -9.48 -17.29 7.43
C LEU A 95 -10.82 -17.85 6.94
N GLU A 96 -10.94 -18.03 5.63
CA GLU A 96 -12.17 -18.54 5.02
C GLU A 96 -12.25 -20.04 5.26
N GLU A 97 -13.23 -20.44 6.08
CA GLU A 97 -13.42 -21.81 6.55
C GLU A 97 -13.59 -22.82 5.41
N ASP A 98 -14.37 -22.47 4.38
CA ASP A 98 -14.58 -23.30 3.20
C ASP A 98 -13.31 -23.47 2.34
N VAL A 99 -12.38 -22.51 2.40
CA VAL A 99 -11.07 -22.61 1.73
C VAL A 99 -10.14 -23.50 2.54
N LEU A 100 -10.19 -23.41 3.88
CA LEU A 100 -9.44 -24.31 4.77
C LEU A 100 -9.92 -25.76 4.64
N GLU A 101 -11.22 -26.00 4.52
CA GLU A 101 -11.76 -27.33 4.24
C GLU A 101 -11.29 -27.87 2.88
N GLN A 102 -11.22 -27.01 1.86
CA GLN A 102 -10.67 -27.43 0.56
C GLN A 102 -9.20 -27.82 0.68
N LEU A 103 -8.39 -27.06 1.42
CA LEU A 103 -6.99 -27.42 1.66
C LEU A 103 -6.84 -28.80 2.32
N ASP A 104 -7.70 -29.11 3.29
CA ASP A 104 -7.70 -30.41 3.95
C ASP A 104 -7.99 -31.55 2.94
N ARG A 105 -8.95 -31.34 2.02
CA ARG A 105 -9.23 -32.28 0.92
C ARG A 105 -8.08 -32.45 -0.06
N PHE A 106 -7.25 -31.41 -0.24
CA PHE A 106 -6.03 -31.47 -1.06
C PHE A 106 -4.84 -32.11 -0.31
N GLY A 107 -5.03 -32.59 0.91
CA GLY A 107 -4.00 -33.26 1.71
C GLY A 107 -3.13 -32.30 2.53
N PHE A 108 -3.58 -31.06 2.74
CA PHE A 108 -2.91 -30.09 3.62
C PHE A 108 -3.69 -29.96 4.94
N PRO A 109 -3.21 -30.58 6.04
CA PRO A 109 -3.94 -30.58 7.30
C PRO A 109 -4.24 -29.17 7.78
N ARG A 110 -5.48 -28.95 8.20
CA ARG A 110 -5.99 -27.64 8.66
C ARG A 110 -5.07 -26.95 9.66
N ASP A 111 -4.67 -27.64 10.72
CA ASP A 111 -3.84 -27.05 11.79
C ASP A 111 -2.48 -26.56 11.27
N TYR A 112 -1.90 -27.32 10.34
CA TYR A 112 -0.65 -26.95 9.69
C TYR A 112 -0.82 -25.76 8.75
N ALA A 113 -1.93 -25.72 7.99
CA ALA A 113 -2.26 -24.62 7.10
C ALA A 113 -2.50 -23.31 7.87
N VAL A 114 -3.31 -23.35 8.94
CA VAL A 114 -3.57 -22.20 9.81
C VAL A 114 -2.27 -21.68 10.41
N LYS A 115 -1.42 -22.58 10.93
CA LYS A 115 -0.10 -22.21 11.45
C LYS A 115 0.76 -21.54 10.38
N CYS A 116 0.80 -22.07 9.16
CA CYS A 116 1.57 -21.47 8.06
C CYS A 116 1.04 -20.08 7.67
N LEU A 117 -0.28 -19.87 7.66
CA LEU A 117 -0.94 -18.61 7.32
C LEU A 117 -0.73 -17.55 8.40
N GLN A 118 -0.89 -17.93 9.68
CA GLN A 118 -0.63 -17.05 10.83
C GLN A 118 0.84 -16.63 10.93
N MET A 119 1.76 -17.55 10.63
CA MET A 119 3.20 -17.26 10.57
C MET A 119 3.61 -16.50 9.29
N CYS A 120 2.67 -16.15 8.41
CA CYS A 120 2.93 -15.50 7.12
C CYS A 120 4.03 -16.20 6.30
N LYS A 121 4.04 -17.55 6.32
CA LYS A 121 4.97 -18.32 5.49
C LYS A 121 4.64 -18.10 4.01
N HIS A 122 5.66 -18.23 3.16
CA HIS A 122 5.54 -18.20 1.71
C HIS A 122 5.91 -19.58 1.16
N ASN A 123 4.99 -20.54 1.32
CA ASN A 123 5.19 -21.94 0.94
C ASN A 123 4.00 -22.47 0.12
N HIS A 124 4.11 -23.71 -0.36
CA HIS A 124 3.09 -24.36 -1.16
C HIS A 124 1.70 -24.38 -0.50
N VAL A 125 1.60 -24.50 0.83
CA VAL A 125 0.31 -24.48 1.54
C VAL A 125 -0.32 -23.10 1.49
N THR A 126 0.44 -22.04 1.83
CA THR A 126 -0.05 -20.67 1.76
C THR A 126 -0.35 -20.23 0.33
N THR A 127 0.43 -20.70 -0.66
CA THR A 127 0.16 -20.45 -2.08
C THR A 127 -1.16 -21.08 -2.49
N THR A 128 -1.38 -22.35 -2.17
CA THR A 128 -2.64 -23.04 -2.50
C THR A 128 -3.83 -22.35 -1.82
N TYR A 129 -3.70 -21.91 -0.56
CA TYR A 129 -4.73 -21.14 0.13
C TYR A 129 -5.14 -19.90 -0.67
N TYR A 130 -4.17 -19.04 -1.03
CA TYR A 130 -4.47 -17.79 -1.75
C TYR A 130 -5.01 -18.04 -3.16
N LEU A 131 -4.56 -19.09 -3.85
CA LEU A 131 -5.11 -19.46 -5.16
C LEU A 131 -6.56 -19.93 -5.07
N LEU A 132 -6.91 -20.72 -4.05
CA LEU A 132 -8.29 -21.15 -3.81
C LEU A 132 -9.17 -19.97 -3.38
N LEU A 133 -8.65 -19.08 -2.54
CA LEU A 133 -9.34 -17.85 -2.15
C LEU A 133 -9.63 -16.96 -3.37
N GLU A 134 -8.65 -16.78 -4.25
CA GLU A 134 -8.82 -16.02 -5.48
C GLU A 134 -9.81 -16.69 -6.44
N LYS A 135 -9.77 -18.01 -6.56
CA LYS A 135 -10.75 -18.78 -7.34
C LYS A 135 -12.17 -18.56 -6.81
N LYS A 136 -12.38 -18.61 -5.49
CA LYS A 136 -13.67 -18.32 -4.83
C LYS A 136 -14.17 -16.92 -5.17
N ARG A 137 -13.31 -15.90 -5.03
CA ARG A 137 -13.66 -14.50 -5.35
C ARG A 137 -14.09 -14.34 -6.81
N ARG A 138 -13.36 -14.94 -7.75
CA ARG A 138 -13.72 -14.92 -9.18
C ARG A 138 -15.03 -15.62 -9.49
N THR A 139 -15.31 -16.75 -8.85
CA THR A 139 -16.59 -17.45 -9.01
C THR A 139 -17.75 -16.60 -8.48
N ASN A 140 -17.61 -16.02 -7.27
CA ASN A 140 -18.64 -15.17 -6.68
C ASN A 140 -18.97 -13.94 -7.55
N VAL A 141 -17.95 -13.30 -8.14
CA VAL A 141 -18.16 -12.17 -9.06
C VAL A 141 -18.93 -12.60 -10.31
N LYS A 142 -18.66 -13.79 -10.87
CA LYS A 142 -19.42 -14.31 -12.02
C LYS A 142 -20.87 -14.63 -11.65
N THR A 143 -21.10 -15.23 -10.48
CA THR A 143 -22.45 -15.55 -10.00
C THR A 143 -23.28 -14.28 -9.77
N LEU A 144 -22.70 -13.23 -9.17
CA LEU A 144 -23.36 -11.92 -9.05
C LEU A 144 -23.60 -11.26 -10.42
N GLY A 145 -22.62 -11.28 -11.33
CA GLY A 145 -22.80 -10.74 -12.67
C GLY A 145 -23.90 -11.43 -13.49
N MET A 146 -24.14 -12.73 -13.21
CA MET A 146 -25.24 -13.49 -13.82
C MET A 146 -26.60 -13.21 -13.16
N SER A 147 -26.65 -12.93 -11.84
CA SER A 147 -27.91 -12.58 -11.17
C SER A 147 -28.44 -11.21 -11.61
N TYR A 148 -27.57 -10.21 -11.77
CA TYR A 148 -27.96 -8.89 -12.28
C TYR A 148 -28.50 -8.92 -13.71
N HIS A 149 -28.04 -9.86 -14.54
CA HIS A 149 -28.58 -10.04 -15.90
C HIS A 149 -29.93 -10.76 -15.92
N SER A 150 -30.21 -11.62 -14.92
CA SER A 150 -31.49 -12.32 -14.79
C SER A 150 -32.62 -11.39 -14.34
N GLU A 151 -32.36 -10.51 -13.36
CA GLU A 151 -33.37 -9.56 -12.85
C GLU A 151 -33.80 -8.54 -13.93
N MET A 152 -32.87 -8.08 -14.77
CA MET A 152 -33.18 -7.14 -15.86
C MET A 152 -33.98 -7.78 -17.02
N SER A 153 -34.11 -9.11 -17.02
CA SER A 153 -34.91 -9.85 -18.00
C SER A 153 -36.37 -10.02 -17.55
N GLU A 154 -36.63 -10.02 -16.24
CA GLU A 154 -38.00 -10.16 -15.69
C GLU A 154 -38.77 -8.83 -15.72
N ASP A 155 -38.10 -7.69 -15.54
CA ASP A 155 -38.70 -6.35 -15.60
C ASP A 155 -39.15 -5.90 -17.01
N LEU A 156 -38.76 -6.63 -18.07
CA LEU A 156 -39.20 -6.37 -19.45
C LEU A 156 -40.41 -7.20 -19.88
N THR A 157 -40.98 -8.01 -18.98
CA THR A 157 -42.16 -8.87 -19.24
C THR A 157 -43.34 -8.63 -18.31
N ALA A 158 -43.36 -7.53 -17.54
CA ALA A 158 -44.49 -7.10 -16.73
C ALA A 158 -45.28 -5.95 -17.38
#